data_AF-A0A1B8P1Q2-F1
#
_entry.id   AF-A0A1B8P1Q2-F1
#
_cell.length_a   1.000
_cell.length_b   1.000
_cell.length_c   1.000
_cell.angle_alpha   90.00
_cell.angle_beta   90.00
_cell.angle_gamma   90.00
#
_symmetry.space_group_name_H-M   'P 1'
#
loop_
_entity.id
_entity.type
_entity.pdbx_description
1 polymer ?
#
loop_
_entity_poly.entity_id
_entity_poly.type
_entity_poly.pdbx_seq_one_letter_code
_entity_poly.pdbx_strand_id
1 'polypeptide(L)'
;MASAEITQENFAALLEDMRAHAKNCIQKEKYELYKPSNHTQDYYDKYSTFSAESDEPNDSEQKDFNDVVSEIKPLTKDNTKNFVDSAHSDINSITEDYKNESKGNEEKAKNDFTNRMNKSREEAKKKANDAIDKAYDTALKLGKNLPPKVQGMIVSFMDGIAQGILTIVHEIVNFIANAVDSLVTWIKDAFNTIKKTFQRIGDFITGLFG
;
A
#
# COMPACT_ATOMS: atom_id res chain seq x y z
N MET A 1 -10.83 32.27 19.74
CA MET A 1 -9.72 31.36 19.35
C MET A 1 -9.35 31.73 17.93
N ALA A 2 -8.10 32.10 17.68
CA ALA A 2 -7.64 32.41 16.33
C ALA A 2 -7.68 31.11 15.52
N SER A 3 -8.39 31.08 14.38
CA SER A 3 -8.23 29.98 13.44
C SER A 3 -6.77 29.99 13.01
N ALA A 4 -6.02 28.93 13.31
CA ALA A 4 -4.65 28.80 12.84
C ALA A 4 -4.65 29.01 11.31
N GLU A 5 -3.86 29.97 10.84
CA GLU A 5 -3.67 30.16 9.41
C GLU A 5 -3.16 28.85 8.83
N ILE A 6 -3.88 28.33 7.85
CA ILE A 6 -3.51 27.09 7.19
C ILE A 6 -2.37 27.39 6.24
N THR A 7 -1.18 26.92 6.60
CA THR A 7 0.04 27.13 5.82
C THR A 7 0.36 25.91 4.97
N GLN A 8 1.21 26.09 3.96
CA GLN A 8 1.78 25.00 3.16
C GLN A 8 2.53 23.96 4.01
N GLU A 9 2.99 24.35 5.21
CA GLU A 9 3.60 23.44 6.18
C GLU A 9 2.61 22.38 6.70
N ASN A 10 1.31 22.71 6.77
CA ASN A 10 0.28 21.77 7.24
C ASN A 10 -0.01 20.65 6.23
N PHE A 11 0.06 20.93 4.93
CA PHE A 11 -0.08 19.91 3.88
C PHE A 11 1.07 18.90 3.94
N ALA A 12 2.31 19.40 4.03
CA ALA A 12 3.48 18.55 4.09
C ALA A 12 3.51 17.70 5.37
N ALA A 13 3.20 18.31 6.52
CA ALA A 13 3.10 17.61 7.79
C ALA A 13 2.02 16.52 7.76
N LEU A 14 0.85 16.80 7.20
CA LEU A 14 -0.22 15.80 7.09
C LEU A 14 0.19 14.61 6.21
N LEU A 15 0.80 14.85 5.04
CA LEU A 15 1.26 13.76 4.19
C LEU A 15 2.36 12.92 4.87
N GLU A 16 3.27 13.53 5.62
CA GLU A 16 4.28 12.78 6.38
C GLU A 16 3.65 11.98 7.53
N ASP A 17 2.64 12.52 8.23
CA ASP A 17 1.88 11.79 9.25
C ASP A 17 1.16 10.56 8.65
N MET A 18 0.51 10.73 7.50
CA MET A 18 -0.18 9.65 6.79
C MET A 18 0.80 8.58 6.29
N ARG A 19 1.96 9.01 5.75
CA ARG A 19 3.07 8.12 5.35
C ARG A 19 3.56 7.30 6.53
N ALA A 20 3.84 7.94 7.67
CA ALA A 20 4.31 7.28 8.88
C ALA A 20 3.28 6.26 9.40
N HIS A 21 2.00 6.64 9.42
CA HIS A 21 0.91 5.73 9.79
C HIS A 21 0.85 4.51 8.88
N ALA A 22 0.87 4.72 7.56
CA ALA A 22 0.80 3.63 6.59
C ALA A 22 1.99 2.67 6.76
N LYS A 23 3.21 3.18 6.92
CA LYS A 23 4.41 2.35 7.15
C LYS A 23 4.33 1.57 8.46
N ASN A 24 3.76 2.16 9.51
CA ASN A 24 3.51 1.48 10.78
C ASN A 24 2.48 0.35 10.60
N CYS A 25 1.41 0.57 9.84
CA CYS A 25 0.39 -0.45 9.55
C CYS A 25 0.95 -1.65 8.76
N ILE A 26 1.98 -1.47 7.93
CA ILE A 26 2.68 -2.58 7.26
C ILE A 26 3.31 -3.56 8.27
N GLN A 27 3.77 -3.04 9.42
CA GLN A 27 4.39 -3.87 10.46
C GLN A 27 3.36 -4.59 11.33
N LYS A 28 2.12 -4.10 11.36
CA LYS A 28 1.03 -4.68 12.14
C LYS A 28 0.30 -5.77 11.37
N GLU A 29 -0.29 -6.72 12.11
CA GLU A 29 -1.14 -7.79 11.55
C GLU A 29 -2.52 -7.28 11.11
N LYS A 30 -2.94 -6.13 11.62
CA LYS A 30 -4.24 -5.52 11.32
C LYS A 30 -4.06 -4.09 10.83
N TYR A 31 -4.82 -3.76 9.79
CA TYR A 31 -5.00 -2.41 9.33
C TYR A 31 -5.77 -1.58 10.37
N GLU A 32 -5.23 -0.41 10.70
CA GLU A 32 -5.92 0.60 11.49
C GLU A 32 -6.23 1.79 10.57
N LEU A 33 -7.46 2.30 10.67
CA LEU A 33 -7.85 3.54 9.99
C LEU A 33 -6.92 4.67 10.41
N TYR A 34 -6.55 5.51 9.44
CA TYR A 34 -5.75 6.69 9.70
C TYR A 34 -6.48 7.61 10.69
N LYS A 35 -5.72 8.11 11.66
CA LYS A 35 -6.15 9.18 12.56
C LYS A 35 -5.09 10.27 12.51
N PRO A 36 -5.45 11.51 12.15
CA PRO A 36 -4.49 12.60 12.16
C PRO A 36 -3.98 12.84 13.58
N SER A 37 -2.77 13.35 13.68
CA SER A 37 -2.20 13.74 14.95
C SER A 37 -2.75 15.12 15.36
N ASN A 38 -2.57 15.51 16.63
CA ASN A 38 -3.07 16.79 17.13
C ASN A 38 -2.56 18.01 16.32
N HIS A 39 -1.39 17.91 15.67
CA HIS A 39 -0.81 19.01 14.91
C HIS A 39 -1.30 19.07 13.45
N THR A 40 -1.96 18.01 12.95
CA THR A 40 -2.52 17.94 11.59
C THR A 40 -4.05 17.82 11.57
N GLN A 41 -4.68 17.63 12.74
CA GLN A 41 -6.13 17.45 12.92
C GLN A 41 -6.95 18.56 12.28
N ASP A 42 -6.67 19.84 12.57
CA ASP A 42 -7.45 20.97 12.03
C ASP A 42 -7.40 21.04 10.49
N TYR A 43 -6.24 20.73 9.92
CA TYR A 43 -6.06 20.68 8.47
C TYR A 43 -6.79 19.47 7.87
N TYR A 44 -6.66 18.30 8.49
CA TYR A 44 -7.36 17.09 8.08
C TYR A 44 -8.88 17.27 8.14
N ASP A 45 -9.42 17.81 9.23
CA ASP A 45 -10.85 18.01 9.41
C ASP A 45 -11.40 18.99 8.38
N LYS A 46 -10.67 20.06 8.06
CA LYS A 46 -11.10 21.04 7.04
C LYS A 46 -11.16 20.45 5.63
N TYR A 47 -10.22 19.58 5.25
CA TYR A 47 -10.13 19.08 3.88
C TYR A 47 -10.74 17.68 3.67
N SER A 48 -10.86 16.86 4.71
CA SER A 48 -11.63 15.61 4.68
C SER A 48 -13.14 15.85 4.59
N THR A 49 -13.63 17.00 5.09
CA THR A 49 -15.03 17.44 5.03
C THR A 49 -15.36 18.34 3.84
N PHE A 50 -14.37 18.67 2.99
CA PHE A 50 -14.57 19.49 1.78
C PHE A 50 -15.57 18.84 0.79
N SER A 51 -15.94 17.57 0.99
CA SER A 51 -16.99 16.89 0.23
C SER A 51 -18.42 17.32 0.59
N ALA A 52 -18.62 18.09 1.68
CA ALA A 52 -19.95 18.35 2.22
C ALA A 52 -20.48 19.79 2.04
N GLU A 53 -19.63 20.83 1.99
CA GLU A 53 -20.12 22.23 2.15
C GLU A 53 -19.48 23.34 1.29
N SER A 54 -18.67 23.08 0.23
CA SER A 54 -18.13 24.19 -0.59
C SER A 54 -17.86 23.86 -2.06
N ASP A 55 -18.17 24.83 -2.94
CA ASP A 55 -17.98 24.94 -4.39
C ASP A 55 -17.15 23.84 -5.08
N GLU A 56 -17.67 23.28 -6.16
CA GLU A 56 -16.92 22.39 -7.06
C GLU A 56 -15.55 23.00 -7.45
N PRO A 57 -14.48 22.19 -7.61
CA PRO A 57 -13.20 22.70 -8.12
C PRO A 57 -13.43 23.40 -9.46
N ASN A 58 -12.83 24.57 -9.65
CA ASN A 58 -12.85 25.21 -10.96
C ASN A 58 -11.97 24.42 -11.96
N ASP A 59 -12.10 24.71 -13.25
CA ASP A 59 -11.37 23.98 -14.31
C ASP A 59 -9.85 23.97 -14.11
N SER A 60 -9.27 25.06 -13.58
CA SER A 60 -7.84 25.14 -13.29
C SER A 60 -7.45 24.25 -12.12
N GLU A 61 -8.22 24.27 -11.03
CA GLU A 61 -7.99 23.43 -9.85
C GLU A 61 -8.13 21.94 -10.19
N GLN A 62 -9.14 21.60 -11.00
CA GLN A 62 -9.35 20.24 -11.48
C GLN A 62 -8.21 19.78 -12.39
N LYS A 63 -7.71 20.66 -13.26
CA LYS A 63 -6.56 20.38 -14.10
C LYS A 63 -5.30 20.15 -13.26
N ASP A 64 -5.00 21.02 -12.31
CA ASP A 64 -3.84 20.89 -11.42
C ASP A 64 -3.88 19.56 -10.65
N PHE A 65 -5.05 19.20 -10.11
CA PHE A 65 -5.24 17.90 -9.45
C PHE A 65 -5.00 16.73 -10.41
N ASN A 66 -5.57 16.77 -11.62
CA ASN A 66 -5.42 15.72 -12.61
C ASN A 66 -3.95 15.55 -13.04
N ASP A 67 -3.21 16.65 -13.20
CA ASP A 67 -1.78 16.62 -13.52
C ASP A 67 -1.01 15.88 -12.41
N VAL A 68 -1.29 16.16 -11.13
CA VAL A 68 -0.69 15.42 -9.99
C VAL A 68 -1.05 13.94 -10.01
N VAL A 69 -2.33 13.60 -10.21
CA VAL A 69 -2.81 12.21 -10.27
C VAL A 69 -2.14 11.45 -11.41
N SER A 70 -1.95 12.10 -12.57
CA SER A 70 -1.33 11.46 -13.74
C SER A 70 0.12 11.05 -13.52
N GLU A 71 0.83 11.69 -12.58
CA GLU A 71 2.20 11.33 -12.20
C GLU A 71 2.23 10.25 -11.12
N ILE A 72 1.38 10.38 -10.08
CA ILE A 72 1.40 9.45 -8.93
C ILE A 72 0.81 8.08 -9.29
N LYS A 73 -0.31 8.07 -10.02
CA LYS A 73 -1.09 6.84 -10.28
C LYS A 73 -0.27 5.75 -11.03
N PRO A 74 0.37 6.03 -12.19
CA PRO A 74 1.16 5.01 -12.89
C PRO A 74 2.39 4.58 -12.09
N LEU A 75 3.08 5.53 -11.44
CA LEU A 75 4.24 5.21 -10.60
C LEU A 75 3.86 4.29 -9.45
N THR A 76 2.73 4.54 -8.80
CA THR A 76 2.26 3.71 -7.68
C THR A 76 1.81 2.33 -8.18
N LYS A 77 1.14 2.28 -9.33
CA LYS A 77 0.76 1.02 -9.99
C LYS A 77 1.98 0.15 -10.27
N ASP A 78 3.01 0.71 -10.89
CA ASP A 78 4.21 -0.03 -11.28
C ASP A 78 4.99 -0.54 -10.06
N ASN A 79 5.20 0.32 -9.04
CA ASN A 79 5.87 -0.11 -7.82
C ASN A 79 5.06 -1.18 -7.07
N THR A 80 3.72 -1.06 -7.07
CA THR A 80 2.85 -2.05 -6.44
C THR A 80 2.91 -3.38 -7.17
N LYS A 81 2.78 -3.36 -8.49
CA LYS A 81 2.91 -4.55 -9.33
C LYS A 81 4.25 -5.23 -9.17
N ASN A 82 5.34 -4.47 -9.10
CA ASN A 82 6.70 -5.03 -8.94
C ASN A 82 6.84 -5.88 -7.67
N PHE A 83 6.27 -5.45 -6.54
CA PHE A 83 6.37 -6.24 -5.32
C PHE A 83 5.42 -7.43 -5.29
N VAL A 84 4.24 -7.29 -5.90
CA VAL A 84 3.30 -8.42 -6.08
C VAL A 84 3.92 -9.49 -6.97
N ASP A 85 4.49 -9.11 -8.12
CA ASP A 85 5.11 -10.05 -9.06
C ASP A 85 6.33 -10.74 -8.42
N SER A 86 7.11 -9.99 -7.61
CA SER A 86 8.22 -10.58 -6.84
C SER A 86 7.72 -11.63 -5.85
N ALA A 87 6.72 -11.29 -5.02
CA ALA A 87 6.16 -12.22 -4.04
C ALA A 87 5.55 -13.46 -4.73
N HIS A 88 4.85 -13.26 -5.85
CA HIS A 88 4.29 -14.36 -6.64
C HIS A 88 5.39 -15.33 -7.12
N SER A 89 6.48 -14.78 -7.67
CA SER A 89 7.63 -15.55 -8.15
C SER A 89 8.29 -16.32 -7.00
N ASP A 90 8.58 -15.65 -5.90
CA ASP A 90 9.21 -16.27 -4.72
C ASP A 90 8.35 -17.41 -4.18
N ILE A 91 7.06 -17.15 -3.93
CA ILE A 91 6.13 -18.13 -3.38
C ILE A 91 6.03 -19.35 -4.30
N ASN A 92 5.94 -19.17 -5.62
CA ASN A 92 5.92 -20.29 -6.56
C ASN A 92 7.22 -21.12 -6.47
N SER A 93 8.38 -20.47 -6.54
CA SER A 93 9.67 -21.15 -6.47
C SER A 93 9.85 -21.91 -5.16
N ILE A 94 9.55 -21.28 -4.02
CA ILE A 94 9.67 -21.91 -2.69
C ILE A 94 8.75 -23.14 -2.59
N THR A 95 7.56 -23.05 -3.18
CA THR A 95 6.58 -24.15 -3.21
C THR A 95 7.03 -25.32 -4.08
N GLU A 96 7.59 -25.03 -5.25
CA GLU A 96 8.18 -26.04 -6.13
C GLU A 96 9.34 -26.76 -5.46
N ASP A 97 10.26 -26.01 -4.85
CA ASP A 97 11.42 -26.55 -4.15
C ASP A 97 10.99 -27.46 -3.00
N TYR A 98 10.03 -27.03 -2.18
CA TYR A 98 9.49 -27.87 -1.10
C TYR A 98 8.95 -29.22 -1.63
N LYS A 99 8.17 -29.22 -2.71
CA LYS A 99 7.62 -30.46 -3.30
C LYS A 99 8.70 -31.42 -3.82
N ASN A 100 9.83 -30.87 -4.26
CA ASN A 100 10.94 -31.66 -4.76
C ASN A 100 11.80 -32.21 -3.62
N GLU A 101 12.12 -31.37 -2.63
CA GLU A 101 13.02 -31.70 -1.53
C GLU A 101 12.37 -32.57 -0.45
N SER A 102 11.06 -32.45 -0.24
CA SER A 102 10.34 -33.19 0.80
C SER A 102 10.38 -34.71 0.60
N LYS A 103 10.73 -35.19 -0.60
CA LYS A 103 10.91 -36.61 -0.91
C LYS A 103 12.18 -37.22 -0.33
N GLY A 104 13.21 -36.39 -0.08
CA GLY A 104 14.52 -36.83 0.41
C GLY A 104 14.73 -36.53 1.89
N ASN A 105 14.32 -35.35 2.34
CA ASN A 105 14.41 -34.94 3.74
C ASN A 105 13.29 -33.94 4.06
N GLU A 106 12.17 -34.47 4.56
CA GLU A 106 10.97 -33.68 4.84
C GLU A 106 11.19 -32.59 5.90
N GLU A 107 11.93 -32.88 6.97
CA GLU A 107 12.18 -31.91 8.03
C GLU A 107 13.01 -30.72 7.53
N LYS A 108 14.08 -31.00 6.78
CA LYS A 108 14.88 -29.96 6.15
C LYS A 108 14.04 -29.12 5.18
N ALA A 109 13.26 -29.76 4.31
CA ALA A 109 12.40 -29.06 3.35
C ALA A 109 11.39 -28.14 4.05
N LYS A 110 10.78 -28.59 5.16
CA LYS A 110 9.85 -27.77 5.96
C LYS A 110 10.52 -26.54 6.56
N ASN A 111 11.73 -26.70 7.09
CA ASN A 111 12.51 -25.59 7.65
C ASN A 111 12.91 -24.58 6.56
N ASP A 112 13.40 -25.07 5.42
CA ASP A 112 13.80 -24.22 4.30
C ASP A 112 12.60 -23.47 3.68
N PHE A 113 11.46 -24.16 3.54
CA PHE A 113 10.19 -23.53 3.13
C PHE A 113 9.81 -22.38 4.09
N THR A 114 9.77 -22.66 5.38
CA THR A 114 9.36 -21.68 6.41
C THR A 114 10.27 -20.46 6.40
N ASN A 115 11.57 -20.67 6.35
CA ASN A 115 12.56 -19.59 6.35
C ASN A 115 12.44 -18.71 5.10
N ARG A 116 12.31 -19.32 3.91
CA ARG A 116 12.21 -18.58 2.66
C ARG A 116 10.87 -17.87 2.50
N MET A 117 9.78 -18.48 2.95
CA MET A 117 8.47 -17.84 3.01
C MET A 117 8.50 -16.59 3.90
N ASN A 118 9.05 -16.71 5.11
CA ASN A 118 9.22 -15.56 6.02
C ASN A 118 10.13 -14.48 5.44
N LYS A 119 11.19 -14.85 4.70
CA LYS A 119 12.01 -13.89 3.98
C LYS A 119 11.22 -13.14 2.91
N SER A 120 10.44 -13.86 2.09
CA SER A 120 9.59 -13.23 1.07
C SER A 120 8.52 -12.32 1.68
N ARG A 121 7.97 -12.68 2.86
CA ARG A 121 7.07 -11.83 3.64
C ARG A 121 7.71 -10.49 3.99
N GLU A 122 8.92 -10.50 4.53
CA GLU A 122 9.63 -9.27 4.91
C GLU A 122 10.07 -8.45 3.70
N GLU A 123 10.44 -9.10 2.59
CA GLU A 123 10.73 -8.40 1.33
C GLU A 123 9.49 -7.72 0.73
N ALA A 124 8.32 -8.37 0.80
CA ALA A 124 7.05 -7.77 0.36
C ALA A 124 6.71 -6.53 1.19
N LYS A 125 6.84 -6.59 2.53
CA LYS A 125 6.67 -5.43 3.42
C LYS A 125 7.62 -4.29 3.07
N LYS A 126 8.90 -4.61 2.85
CA LYS A 126 9.91 -3.61 2.49
C LYS A 126 9.57 -2.90 1.17
N LYS A 127 9.23 -3.66 0.12
CA LYS A 127 8.88 -3.08 -1.18
C LYS A 127 7.55 -2.32 -1.14
N ALA A 128 6.61 -2.71 -0.28
CA ALA A 128 5.39 -1.94 -0.03
C ALA A 128 5.71 -0.59 0.65
N ASN A 129 6.64 -0.56 1.62
CA ASN A 129 7.15 0.70 2.20
C ASN A 129 7.78 1.58 1.11
N ASP A 130 8.59 1.01 0.22
CA ASP A 130 9.23 1.77 -0.87
C ASP A 130 8.18 2.34 -1.85
N ALA A 131 7.09 1.61 -2.11
CA ALA A 131 5.98 2.09 -2.95
C ALA A 131 5.23 3.26 -2.29
N ILE A 132 4.95 3.17 -0.99
CA ILE A 132 4.39 4.27 -0.20
C ILE A 132 5.33 5.47 -0.24
N ASP A 133 6.62 5.27 0.05
CA ASP A 133 7.61 6.33 0.10
C ASP A 133 7.63 7.12 -1.22
N LYS A 134 7.72 6.43 -2.36
CA LYS A 134 7.73 7.08 -3.68
C LYS A 134 6.43 7.83 -3.99
N ALA A 135 5.28 7.28 -3.62
CA ALA A 135 3.99 7.93 -3.87
C ALA A 135 3.87 9.24 -3.07
N TYR A 136 4.23 9.21 -1.78
CA TYR A 136 4.20 10.38 -0.91
C TYR A 136 5.26 11.42 -1.27
N ASP A 137 6.48 10.99 -1.62
CA ASP A 137 7.53 11.92 -2.09
C ASP A 137 7.09 12.67 -3.36
N THR A 138 6.40 11.98 -4.27
CA THR A 138 5.85 12.58 -5.48
C THR A 138 4.71 13.55 -5.17
N ALA A 139 3.79 13.16 -4.28
CA ALA A 139 2.70 14.02 -3.83
C ALA A 139 3.20 15.30 -3.17
N LEU A 140 4.19 15.21 -2.29
CA LEU A 140 4.83 16.36 -1.64
C LEU A 140 5.51 17.28 -2.66
N LYS A 141 6.23 16.70 -3.62
CA LYS A 141 6.93 17.46 -4.66
C LYS A 141 5.96 18.27 -5.52
N LEU A 142 4.85 17.67 -5.94
CA LEU A 142 3.91 18.26 -6.88
C LEU A 142 2.85 19.14 -6.19
N GLY A 143 2.39 18.76 -4.99
CA GLY A 143 1.26 19.38 -4.31
C GLY A 143 1.58 20.60 -3.45
N LYS A 144 2.83 20.74 -2.96
CA LYS A 144 3.16 21.74 -1.93
C LYS A 144 2.92 23.21 -2.30
N ASN A 145 2.95 23.52 -3.60
CA ASN A 145 2.76 24.87 -4.12
C ASN A 145 1.36 25.11 -4.74
N LEU A 146 0.49 24.09 -4.71
CA LEU A 146 -0.85 24.18 -5.28
C LEU A 146 -1.83 24.84 -4.30
N PRO A 147 -2.99 25.33 -4.79
CA PRO A 147 -4.02 25.90 -3.93
C PRO A 147 -4.48 24.92 -2.84
N PRO A 148 -4.88 25.40 -1.65
CA PRO A 148 -5.25 24.52 -0.53
C PRO A 148 -6.36 23.52 -0.85
N LYS A 149 -7.30 23.88 -1.72
CA LYS A 149 -8.36 22.96 -2.18
C LYS A 149 -7.79 21.78 -2.97
N VAL A 150 -6.85 22.03 -3.87
CA VAL A 150 -6.15 20.98 -4.62
C VAL A 150 -5.29 20.13 -3.69
N GLN A 151 -4.62 20.74 -2.70
CA GLN A 151 -3.91 20.02 -1.65
C GLN A 151 -4.82 19.06 -0.86
N GLY A 152 -6.04 19.50 -0.53
CA GLY A 152 -7.05 18.64 0.09
C GLY A 152 -7.47 17.46 -0.78
N MET A 153 -7.66 17.67 -2.08
CA MET A 153 -7.94 16.59 -3.04
C MET A 153 -6.78 15.57 -3.11
N ILE A 154 -5.54 16.06 -3.09
CA ILE A 154 -4.34 15.21 -3.07
C ILE A 154 -4.28 14.37 -1.79
N VAL A 155 -4.59 14.95 -0.63
CA VAL A 155 -4.66 14.21 0.65
C VAL A 155 -5.64 13.05 0.55
N SER A 156 -6.88 13.30 0.10
CA SER A 156 -7.90 12.25 -0.05
C SER A 156 -7.48 11.16 -1.04
N PHE A 157 -6.85 11.56 -2.14
CA PHE A 157 -6.29 10.62 -3.11
C PHE A 157 -5.19 9.75 -2.49
N MET A 158 -4.25 10.36 -1.75
CA MET A 158 -3.13 9.66 -1.11
C MET A 158 -3.56 8.71 0.00
N ASP A 159 -4.64 9.01 0.72
CA ASP A 159 -5.26 8.08 1.67
C ASP A 159 -5.73 6.81 0.95
N GLY A 160 -6.45 6.96 -0.16
CA GLY A 160 -6.87 5.83 -1.00
C GLY A 160 -5.70 5.00 -1.54
N ILE A 161 -4.61 5.66 -1.97
CA ILE A 161 -3.38 4.99 -2.41
C ILE A 161 -2.77 4.16 -1.27
N ALA A 162 -2.62 4.74 -0.08
CA ALA A 162 -2.05 4.05 1.07
C ALA A 162 -2.89 2.86 1.48
N GLN A 163 -4.22 3.01 1.56
CA GLN A 163 -5.15 1.93 1.87
C GLN A 163 -5.09 0.79 0.84
N GLY A 164 -4.97 1.13 -0.44
CA GLY A 164 -4.80 0.15 -1.51
C GLY A 164 -3.52 -0.68 -1.36
N ILE A 165 -2.37 -0.03 -1.14
CA ILE A 165 -1.10 -0.72 -0.92
C ILE A 165 -1.17 -1.60 0.33
N LEU A 166 -1.73 -1.08 1.43
CA LEU A 166 -1.88 -1.81 2.69
C LEU A 166 -2.73 -3.07 2.53
N THR A 167 -3.85 -2.96 1.81
CA THR A 167 -4.72 -4.11 1.51
C THR A 167 -3.95 -5.21 0.78
N ILE A 168 -3.17 -4.83 -0.23
CA ILE A 168 -2.41 -5.79 -1.05
C ILE A 168 -1.31 -6.46 -0.22
N VAL A 169 -0.49 -5.69 0.51
CA VAL A 169 0.62 -6.27 1.28
C VAL A 169 0.12 -7.14 2.42
N HIS A 170 -0.98 -6.76 3.09
CA HIS A 170 -1.61 -7.60 4.12
C HIS A 170 -2.17 -8.90 3.52
N GLU A 171 -2.76 -8.87 2.33
CA GLU A 171 -3.22 -10.08 1.65
C GLU A 171 -2.07 -11.06 1.37
N ILE A 172 -0.92 -10.56 0.88
CA ILE A 172 0.29 -11.37 0.65
C ILE A 172 0.86 -11.91 1.95
N VAL A 173 1.00 -11.05 2.97
CA VAL A 173 1.53 -11.42 4.28
C VAL A 173 0.68 -12.50 4.93
N ASN A 174 -0.65 -12.37 4.88
CA ASN A 174 -1.58 -13.35 5.43
C ASN A 174 -1.57 -14.65 4.61
N PHE A 175 -1.43 -14.56 3.29
CA PHE A 175 -1.27 -15.72 2.43
C PHE A 175 -0.03 -16.53 2.84
N ILE A 176 1.10 -15.86 3.05
CA ILE A 176 2.36 -16.49 3.47
C ILE A 176 2.21 -17.10 4.87
N ALA A 177 1.63 -16.38 5.83
CA ALA A 177 1.41 -16.89 7.19
C ALA A 177 0.58 -18.18 7.17
N ASN A 178 -0.54 -18.19 6.43
CA ASN A 178 -1.37 -19.39 6.27
C ASN A 178 -0.63 -20.56 5.61
N ALA A 179 0.24 -20.27 4.63
CA ALA A 179 1.05 -21.28 3.97
C ALA A 179 2.08 -21.92 4.93
N VAL A 180 2.67 -21.13 5.83
CA VAL A 180 3.59 -21.62 6.86
C VAL A 180 2.85 -22.41 7.94
N ASP A 181 1.77 -21.86 8.50
CA ASP A 181 1.07 -22.46 9.64
C ASP A 181 0.35 -23.77 9.28
N SER A 182 -0.05 -23.94 8.02
CA SER A 182 -0.83 -25.08 7.54
C SER A 182 -0.18 -25.80 6.35
N LEU A 183 1.16 -25.78 6.26
CA LEU A 183 1.95 -26.26 5.13
C LEU A 183 1.48 -27.60 4.53
N VAL A 184 1.30 -28.64 5.35
CA VAL A 184 0.93 -29.99 4.88
C VAL A 184 -0.42 -30.00 4.16
N THR A 185 -1.37 -29.20 4.63
CA THR A 185 -2.70 -29.09 4.00
C THR A 185 -2.64 -28.14 2.81
N TRP A 186 -1.96 -27.00 2.96
CA TRP A 186 -1.84 -25.96 1.96
C TRP A 186 -1.15 -26.48 0.68
N ILE A 187 -0.12 -27.32 0.81
CA ILE A 187 0.70 -27.74 -0.33
C ILE A 187 -0.08 -28.57 -1.37
N LYS A 188 -1.17 -29.23 -0.94
CA LYS A 188 -2.03 -30.06 -1.79
C LYS A 188 -2.67 -29.21 -2.90
N ASP A 189 -3.11 -28.01 -2.56
CA ASP A 189 -3.81 -27.10 -3.48
C ASP A 189 -3.00 -25.82 -3.77
N ALA A 190 -1.70 -25.83 -3.48
CA ALA A 190 -0.85 -24.64 -3.45
C ALA A 190 -0.92 -23.82 -4.74
N PHE A 191 -0.60 -24.42 -5.89
CA PHE A 191 -0.53 -23.70 -7.16
C PHE A 191 -1.87 -23.08 -7.60
N ASN A 192 -2.97 -23.77 -7.32
CA ASN A 192 -4.30 -23.22 -7.59
C ASN A 192 -4.60 -22.03 -6.66
N THR A 193 -4.24 -22.16 -5.38
CA THR A 193 -4.43 -21.11 -4.37
C THR A 193 -3.55 -19.90 -4.66
N ILE A 194 -2.29 -20.10 -5.05
CA ILE A 194 -1.37 -19.05 -5.49
C ILE A 194 -1.97 -18.34 -6.70
N LYS A 195 -2.30 -19.06 -7.77
CA LYS A 195 -2.86 -18.48 -8.99
C LYS A 195 -4.09 -17.62 -8.71
N LYS A 196 -5.05 -18.14 -7.94
CA LYS A 196 -6.29 -17.42 -7.62
C LYS A 196 -6.02 -16.16 -6.79
N THR A 197 -5.13 -16.25 -5.80
CA THR A 197 -4.80 -15.11 -4.93
C THR A 197 -4.12 -14.00 -5.73
N PHE A 198 -3.09 -14.33 -6.50
CA PHE A 198 -2.34 -13.35 -7.27
C PHE A 198 -3.13 -12.79 -8.47
N GLN A 199 -4.07 -13.56 -9.03
CA GLN A 199 -5.03 -13.04 -9.98
C GLN A 199 -5.95 -11.99 -9.33
N ARG A 200 -6.54 -12.30 -8.16
CA ARG A 200 -7.38 -11.34 -7.42
C ARG A 200 -6.62 -10.06 -7.08
N ILE A 201 -5.37 -10.18 -6.62
CA ILE A 201 -4.52 -9.01 -6.34
C ILE A 201 -4.26 -8.20 -7.63
N GLY A 202 -3.96 -8.87 -8.75
CA GLY A 202 -3.76 -8.21 -10.04
C GLY A 202 -5.02 -7.48 -10.54
N ASP A 203 -6.18 -8.09 -10.37
CA ASP A 203 -7.48 -7.48 -10.70
C ASP A 203 -7.74 -6.26 -9.79
N PHE A 204 -7.41 -6.36 -8.49
CA PHE A 204 -7.52 -5.24 -7.56
C PHE A 204 -6.60 -4.07 -7.92
N ILE A 205 -5.34 -4.33 -8.27
CA ILE A 205 -4.41 -3.30 -8.78
C ILE A 205 -4.97 -2.64 -10.04
N THR A 206 -5.54 -3.43 -10.94
CA THR A 206 -6.15 -2.90 -12.16
C THR A 206 -7.39 -2.07 -11.86
N GLY A 207 -8.23 -2.45 -10.90
CA GLY A 207 -9.38 -1.66 -10.49
C GLY A 207 -8.99 -0.35 -9.79
N LEU A 208 -7.96 -0.40 -8.94
CA LEU A 208 -7.51 0.76 -8.15
C LEU A 208 -6.74 1.78 -9.01
N PHE A 209 -5.88 1.29 -9.91
CA PHE A 209 -4.97 2.12 -10.70
C PHE A 209 -5.23 2.10 -12.22
N GLY A 210 -6.28 1.43 -12.68
CA GLY A 210 -6.71 1.41 -14.09
C GLY A 210 -7.60 2.58 -14.47
#